data_AF-A0ABD2WCL4-F1
#
_entry.id   AF-A0ABD2WCL4-F1
#
_cell.length_a   1.000
_cell.length_b   1.000
_cell.length_c   1.000
_cell.angle_alpha   90.00
_cell.angle_beta   90.00
_cell.angle_gamma   90.00
#
_symmetry.space_group_name_H-M   'P 1'
#
loop_
_entity.id
_entity.type
_entity.pdbx_description
1 polymer ?
#
loop_
_entity_poly.entity_id
_entity_poly.type
_entity_poly.pdbx_seq_one_letter_code
_entity_poly.pdbx_strand_id
1 'polypeptide(L)'
;MNVVGTASLLEELDKKLMVLLRDGRTLIGYLRSVDQFANLVLHKTIERIHVGKEYGDIPRGVFIVRGENVVLLGEIDKEKEKNLSLTEVSVDDILDAQRREQESKQDQKKLMSKALKDRGLSYVADLGHDDMF
;
A
#
# COMPACT_ATOMS: atom_id res chain seq x y z
N MET A 1 30.64 -1.78 -3.56
CA MET A 1 30.19 -2.62 -2.42
C MET A 1 28.72 -2.32 -2.23
N ASN A 2 27.82 -3.28 -2.51
CA ASN A 2 26.40 -3.12 -2.20
C ASN A 2 26.23 -3.23 -0.68
N VAL A 3 25.97 -2.10 -0.02
CA VAL A 3 25.60 -2.08 1.39
C VAL A 3 24.09 -2.29 1.45
N VAL A 4 23.68 -3.53 1.75
CA VAL A 4 22.27 -3.90 1.88
C VAL A 4 21.76 -3.39 3.24
N GLY A 5 20.89 -2.38 3.22
CA GLY A 5 20.31 -1.74 4.41
C GLY A 5 19.95 -0.27 4.16
N THR A 6 19.72 0.51 5.23
CA THR A 6 19.35 1.95 5.16
C THR A 6 20.34 2.81 4.37
N ALA A 7 21.60 2.38 4.24
CA ALA A 7 22.58 3.02 3.36
C ALA A 7 22.10 3.08 1.89
N SER A 8 21.34 2.07 1.44
CA SER A 8 20.70 2.06 0.12
C SER A 8 19.56 3.07 0.02
N LEU A 9 18.91 3.46 1.12
CA LEU A 9 17.80 4.42 1.11
C LEU A 9 18.28 5.87 1.01
N LEU A 10 19.51 6.17 1.43
CA LEU A 10 20.09 7.49 1.17
C LEU A 10 20.27 7.75 -0.33
N GLU A 11 20.58 6.72 -1.10
CA GLU A 11 20.69 6.81 -2.57
C GLU A 11 19.33 7.09 -3.24
N GLU A 12 18.23 6.86 -2.52
CA GLU A 12 16.85 7.08 -2.97
C GLU A 12 16.30 8.48 -2.63
N LEU A 13 17.12 9.34 -2.00
CA LEU A 13 16.73 10.72 -1.71
C LEU A 13 16.37 11.50 -2.98
N ASP A 14 15.35 12.34 -2.87
CA ASP A 14 14.76 13.17 -3.93
C ASP A 14 14.14 12.40 -5.11
N LYS A 15 14.12 11.06 -5.06
CA LYS A 15 13.44 10.23 -6.06
C LYS A 15 11.95 10.05 -5.74
N LYS A 16 11.15 9.76 -6.77
CA LYS A 16 9.73 9.43 -6.63
C LYS A 16 9.60 7.93 -6.29
N LEU A 17 9.14 7.62 -5.10
CA LEU A 17 9.02 6.26 -4.59
C LEU A 17 7.56 5.86 -4.43
N MET A 18 7.28 4.58 -4.63
CA MET A 18 6.10 3.89 -4.13
C MET A 18 6.46 3.22 -2.80
N VAL A 19 5.63 3.38 -1.79
CA VAL A 19 5.79 2.78 -0.45
C VAL A 19 4.51 2.01 -0.13
N LEU A 20 4.65 0.71 0.14
CA LEU A 20 3.56 -0.14 0.61
C LEU A 20 3.61 -0.22 2.14
N LEU A 21 2.48 0.10 2.77
CA LEU A 21 2.33 0.06 4.22
C LEU A 21 1.73 -1.27 4.69
N ARG A 22 1.88 -1.53 6.00
CA ARG A 22 1.36 -2.72 6.68
C ARG A 22 -0.17 -2.84 6.60
N ASP A 23 -0.86 -1.71 6.68
CA ASP A 23 -2.32 -1.60 6.50
C ASP A 23 -2.78 -1.79 5.03
N GLY A 24 -1.85 -2.05 4.12
CA GLY A 24 -2.11 -2.28 2.70
C GLY A 24 -2.23 -0.99 1.87
N ARG A 25 -2.06 0.20 2.46
CA ARG A 25 -2.08 1.46 1.73
C ARG A 25 -0.83 1.61 0.86
N THR A 26 -1.02 2.18 -0.33
CA THR A 26 0.06 2.49 -1.25
C THR A 26 0.26 4.00 -1.30
N LEU A 27 1.41 4.48 -0.81
CA LEU A 27 1.80 5.88 -0.88
C LEU A 27 2.78 6.09 -2.03
N ILE A 28 2.63 7.18 -2.77
CA ILE A 28 3.55 7.57 -3.83
C ILE A 28 3.97 9.01 -3.59
N GLY A 29 5.27 9.28 -3.48
CA GLY A 29 5.78 10.62 -3.20
C GLY A 29 7.27 10.75 -3.39
N TYR A 30 7.81 11.95 -3.18
CA TYR A 30 9.25 12.20 -3.24
C TYR A 30 9.88 12.00 -1.86
N LEU A 31 10.87 11.12 -1.75
CA LEU A 31 11.59 10.93 -0.49
C LEU A 31 12.45 12.15 -0.18
N ARG A 32 12.26 12.77 0.98
CA ARG A 32 13.00 13.96 1.42
C ARG A 32 13.92 13.71 2.60
N SER A 33 13.61 12.71 3.41
CA SER A 33 14.43 12.32 4.54
C SER A 33 14.16 10.87 4.89
N VAL A 34 15.21 10.21 5.35
CA VAL A 34 15.17 8.86 5.90
C VAL A 34 16.16 8.79 7.06
N ASP A 35 15.80 8.04 8.10
CA ASP A 35 16.72 7.70 9.19
C ASP A 35 17.12 6.22 9.16
N GLN A 36 18.03 5.82 10.04
CA GLN A 36 18.52 4.44 10.16
C GLN A 36 17.43 3.39 10.44
N PHE A 37 16.27 3.80 10.94
CA PHE A 37 15.11 2.94 11.22
C PHE A 37 14.10 2.92 10.07
N ALA A 38 14.43 3.52 8.93
CA ALA A 38 13.55 3.69 7.77
C ALA A 38 12.29 4.51 8.06
N ASN A 39 12.34 5.46 9.02
CA ASN A 39 11.31 6.49 9.11
C ASN A 39 11.44 7.43 7.90
N LEU A 40 10.36 7.63 7.16
CA LEU A 40 10.37 8.34 5.88
C LEU A 40 9.63 9.68 5.98
N VAL A 41 10.18 10.71 5.35
CA VAL A 41 9.45 11.94 5.03
C VAL A 41 9.23 11.99 3.54
N LEU A 42 7.97 11.91 3.12
CA LEU A 42 7.55 12.02 1.73
C LEU A 42 6.92 13.40 1.47
N HIS A 43 7.22 13.98 0.31
CA HIS A 43 6.63 15.24 -0.16
C HIS A 43 5.88 15.03 -1.48
N LYS A 44 4.82 15.83 -1.70
CA LYS A 44 3.87 15.67 -2.81
C LYS A 44 3.31 14.26 -2.86
N THR A 45 3.01 13.72 -1.69
CA THR A 45 2.53 12.37 -1.51
C THR A 45 1.09 12.28 -1.98
N ILE A 46 0.79 11.23 -2.73
CA ILE A 46 -0.56 10.76 -2.99
C ILE A 46 -0.71 9.37 -2.36
N GLU A 47 -1.93 9.02 -2.02
CA GLU A 47 -2.31 7.66 -1.69
C GLU A 47 -3.06 7.08 -2.88
N ARG A 48 -2.54 5.99 -3.45
CA ARG A 48 -3.13 5.32 -4.61
C ARG A 48 -3.93 4.11 -4.14
N ILE A 49 -5.21 4.08 -4.48
CA ILE A 49 -6.07 2.91 -4.25
C ILE A 49 -6.19 2.16 -5.57
N HIS A 50 -6.05 0.84 -5.54
CA HIS A 50 -6.20 -0.03 -6.69
C HIS A 50 -7.38 -0.98 -6.50
N VAL A 51 -8.29 -1.04 -7.46
CA VAL A 51 -9.42 -2.00 -7.47
C VAL A 51 -9.55 -2.58 -8.88
N GLY A 52 -9.24 -3.87 -9.03
CA GLY A 52 -9.27 -4.52 -10.34
C GLY A 52 -8.31 -3.86 -11.35
N LYS A 53 -8.86 -3.22 -12.39
CA LYS A 53 -8.10 -2.48 -13.42
C LYS A 53 -8.17 -0.96 -13.23
N GLU A 54 -8.78 -0.50 -12.15
CA GLU A 54 -8.97 0.91 -11.85
C GLU A 54 -8.02 1.35 -10.72
N TYR A 55 -7.66 2.62 -10.74
CA TYR A 55 -6.95 3.27 -9.64
C TYR A 55 -7.42 4.71 -9.45
N GLY A 56 -7.24 5.23 -8.23
CA GLY A 56 -7.48 6.65 -7.94
C GLY A 56 -6.48 7.18 -6.91
N ASP A 57 -6.10 8.45 -7.09
CA ASP A 57 -5.05 9.11 -6.31
C ASP A 57 -5.64 10.16 -5.37
N ILE A 58 -5.41 9.98 -4.06
CA ILE A 58 -5.85 10.90 -3.01
C ILE A 58 -4.66 11.78 -2.59
N PRO A 59 -4.72 13.11 -2.74
CA PRO A 59 -3.64 14.00 -2.31
C PRO A 59 -3.43 13.95 -0.79
N ARG A 60 -2.17 13.75 -0.36
CA ARG A 60 -1.77 13.74 1.06
C ARG A 60 -0.73 14.81 1.42
N GLY A 61 -0.01 15.37 0.45
CA GLY A 61 0.91 16.49 0.68
C GLY A 61 2.25 16.05 1.29
N VAL A 62 2.56 16.47 2.52
CA VAL A 62 3.72 15.99 3.27
C VAL A 62 3.26 14.87 4.19
N PHE A 63 3.95 13.73 4.14
CA PHE A 63 3.58 12.55 4.90
C PHE A 63 4.79 11.98 5.62
N ILE A 64 4.64 11.70 6.92
CA ILE A 64 5.68 11.07 7.73
C ILE A 64 5.26 9.64 7.99
N VAL A 65 6.10 8.69 7.58
CA VAL A 65 5.86 7.25 7.76
C VAL A 65 6.82 6.72 8.80
N ARG A 66 6.30 5.99 9.78
CA ARG A 66 7.14 5.29 10.75
C ARG A 66 7.66 3.98 10.15
N GLY A 67 8.93 3.67 10.36
CA GLY A 67 9.64 2.62 9.64
C GLY A 67 9.06 1.22 9.84
N GLU A 68 8.51 0.90 11.02
CA GLU A 68 7.89 -0.41 11.27
C GLU A 68 6.59 -0.65 10.48
N ASN A 69 5.98 0.41 9.95
CA ASN A 69 4.80 0.33 9.10
C ASN A 69 5.15 0.18 7.62
N VAL A 70 6.44 0.29 7.24
CA VAL A 70 6.90 0.10 5.86
C VAL A 70 7.06 -1.39 5.61
N VAL A 71 6.35 -1.90 4.59
CA VAL A 71 6.51 -3.29 4.11
C VAL A 71 7.59 -3.34 3.04
N LEU A 72 7.47 -2.47 2.03
CA LEU A 72 8.44 -2.32 0.96
C LEU A 72 8.37 -0.91 0.37
N LEU A 73 9.42 -0.53 -0.35
CA LEU A 73 9.46 0.68 -1.14
C LEU A 73 10.30 0.47 -2.40
N GLY A 74 10.03 1.24 -3.45
CA GLY A 74 10.79 1.20 -4.69
C GLY A 74 10.59 2.44 -5.55
N GLU A 75 11.62 2.79 -6.31
CA GLU A 75 11.58 3.89 -7.27
C GLU A 75 10.53 3.63 -8.37
N ILE A 76 9.74 4.65 -8.69
CA ILE A 76 8.78 4.59 -9.78
C ILE A 76 9.44 5.02 -11.09
N ASP A 77 9.51 4.07 -12.03
CA ASP A 77 9.85 4.32 -13.42
C ASP A 77 8.65 4.94 -14.15
N LYS A 78 8.77 6.23 -14.51
CA LYS A 78 7.70 6.99 -15.18
C LYS A 78 7.33 6.45 -16.55
N GLU A 79 8.26 5.85 -17.27
CA GLU A 79 7.98 5.32 -18.62
C GLU A 79 7.21 4.01 -18.52
N LYS A 80 7.51 3.18 -17.51
CA LYS A 80 6.70 1.99 -17.22
C LYS A 80 5.31 2.36 -16.70
N GLU A 81 5.21 3.39 -15.86
CA GLU A 81 3.93 3.86 -15.31
C GLU A 81 2.94 4.23 -16.42
N LYS A 82 3.40 4.93 -17.48
CA LYS A 82 2.55 5.30 -18.64
C LYS A 82 2.04 4.11 -19.45
N ASN A 83 2.75 2.98 -19.42
CA ASN A 83 2.43 1.79 -20.21
C ASN A 83 1.54 0.80 -19.45
N LEU A 84 1.12 1.13 -18.22
CA LEU A 84 0.21 0.29 -17.45
C LEU A 84 -1.20 0.33 -18.05
N SER A 85 -1.84 -0.85 -18.15
CA SER A 85 -3.23 -0.99 -18.60
C SER A 85 -4.23 -0.74 -17.47
N LEU A 86 -4.01 0.33 -16.70
CA LEU A 86 -4.86 0.76 -15.59
C LEU A 86 -5.65 2.02 -15.98
N THR A 87 -6.88 2.11 -15.48
CA THR A 87 -7.77 3.25 -15.72
C THR A 87 -7.79 4.13 -14.47
N GLU A 88 -7.45 5.40 -14.62
CA GLU A 88 -7.60 6.39 -13.55
C GLU A 88 -9.07 6.78 -13.41
N VAL A 89 -9.61 6.73 -12.20
CA VAL A 89 -10.99 7.12 -11.87
C VAL A 89 -10.98 8.18 -10.76
N SER A 90 -12.14 8.80 -10.51
CA SER A 90 -12.25 9.81 -9.46
C SER A 90 -12.03 9.20 -8.07
N VAL A 91 -11.70 10.06 -7.10
CA VAL A 91 -11.55 9.65 -5.69
C VAL A 91 -12.85 9.03 -5.17
N ASP A 92 -14.01 9.58 -5.52
CA ASP A 92 -15.30 9.05 -5.07
C ASP A 92 -15.56 7.66 -5.69
N ASP A 93 -15.31 7.51 -7.00
CA ASP A 93 -15.51 6.24 -7.70
C ASP A 93 -14.61 5.12 -7.16
N ILE A 94 -13.32 5.41 -6.92
CA ILE A 94 -12.39 4.39 -6.41
C ILE A 94 -12.72 3.99 -4.97
N LEU A 95 -13.18 4.93 -4.12
CA LEU A 95 -13.60 4.63 -2.75
C LEU A 95 -14.85 3.76 -2.73
N ASP A 96 -15.81 4.03 -3.62
CA ASP A 96 -17.01 3.20 -3.76
C ASP A 96 -16.69 1.81 -4.36
N ALA A 97 -15.74 1.73 -5.28
CA ALA A 97 -15.23 0.45 -5.78
C ALA A 97 -14.53 -0.36 -4.67
N GLN A 98 -13.67 0.29 -3.87
CA GLN A 98 -12.95 -0.33 -2.76
C GLN A 98 -13.91 -0.86 -1.70
N ARG A 99 -14.93 -0.08 -1.33
CA ARG A 99 -15.96 -0.50 -0.37
C ARG A 99 -16.67 -1.77 -0.82
N ARG A 100 -17.12 -1.81 -2.08
CA ARG A 100 -17.77 -3.01 -2.66
C ARG A 100 -16.85 -4.23 -2.66
N GLU A 101 -15.57 -4.05 -2.96
CA GLU A 101 -14.59 -5.14 -2.95
C GLU A 101 -14.35 -5.68 -1.54
N GLN A 102 -14.23 -4.79 -0.54
CA GLN A 102 -14.06 -5.15 0.86
C GLN A 102 -15.28 -5.90 1.41
N GLU A 103 -16.49 -5.44 1.12
CA GLU A 103 -17.74 -6.12 1.51
C GLU A 103 -17.80 -7.54 0.93
N SER A 104 -17.54 -7.69 -0.37
CA SER A 104 -17.48 -9.01 -1.02
C SER A 104 -16.42 -9.93 -0.41
N LYS A 105 -15.22 -9.40 -0.13
CA LYS A 105 -14.14 -10.17 0.52
C LYS A 105 -14.53 -10.59 1.94
N GLN A 106 -15.19 -9.73 2.71
CA GLN A 106 -15.67 -10.05 4.05
C GLN A 106 -16.72 -11.15 4.03
N ASP A 107 -17.67 -11.10 3.10
CA ASP A 107 -18.72 -12.12 3.00
C ASP A 107 -18.15 -13.47 2.55
N GLN A 108 -17.21 -13.47 1.60
CA GLN A 108 -16.47 -14.68 1.23
C GLN A 108 -15.67 -15.26 2.42
N LYS A 109 -14.99 -14.40 3.20
CA LYS A 109 -14.26 -14.82 4.41
C LYS A 109 -15.21 -15.44 5.45
N LYS A 110 -16.39 -14.85 5.67
CA LYS A 110 -17.41 -15.41 6.58
C LYS A 110 -17.90 -16.78 6.12
N LEU A 111 -18.20 -16.93 4.83
CA LEU A 111 -18.63 -18.19 4.24
C LEU A 111 -17.54 -19.27 4.36
N MET A 112 -16.30 -18.92 4.03
CA MET A 112 -15.15 -19.83 4.13
C MET A 112 -14.89 -20.23 5.58
N SER A 113 -14.90 -19.28 6.52
CA SER A 113 -14.72 -19.54 7.94
C SER A 113 -15.79 -20.49 8.48
N LYS A 114 -17.06 -20.30 8.08
CA LYS A 114 -18.16 -21.20 8.44
C LYS A 114 -17.93 -22.62 7.90
N ALA A 115 -17.60 -22.74 6.61
CA ALA A 115 -17.34 -24.04 5.97
C ALA A 115 -16.14 -24.79 6.59
N LEU A 116 -15.10 -24.07 7.02
CA LEU A 116 -13.95 -24.66 7.72
C LEU A 116 -14.34 -25.14 9.13
N LYS A 117 -15.10 -24.33 9.88
CA LYS A 117 -15.61 -24.71 11.21
C LYS A 117 -16.46 -25.96 11.16
N ASP A 118 -17.35 -26.07 10.16
CA ASP A 118 -18.19 -27.26 9.95
C ASP A 118 -17.36 -28.53 9.67
N ARG A 119 -16.11 -28.38 9.23
CA ARG A 119 -15.14 -29.46 9.00
C ARG A 119 -14.16 -29.66 10.17
N GLY A 120 -14.38 -29.02 11.31
CA GLY A 120 -13.51 -29.11 12.48
C GLY A 120 -12.17 -28.36 12.35
N LEU A 121 -12.03 -27.50 11.35
CA LEU A 121 -10.85 -26.65 11.17
C LEU A 121 -11.12 -25.26 11.73
N SER A 122 -10.19 -24.75 12.54
CA SER A 122 -10.23 -23.35 12.98
C SER A 122 -9.55 -22.47 11.92
N TYR A 123 -10.28 -21.46 11.44
CA TYR A 123 -9.68 -20.39 10.64
C TYR A 123 -9.23 -19.29 11.61
N VAL A 124 -7.97 -19.35 12.02
CA VAL A 124 -7.29 -18.21 12.64
C VAL A 124 -6.70 -17.42 11.48
N ALA A 125 -7.33 -16.32 11.11
CA ALA A 125 -6.65 -15.36 10.25
C ALA A 125 -5.48 -14.80 11.06
N ASP A 126 -4.26 -15.17 10.72
CA ASP A 126 -3.04 -14.56 11.25
C ASP A 126 -2.83 -13.18 10.60
N LEU A 127 -3.88 -12.35 10.65
CA LEU A 127 -3.87 -10.96 10.27
C LEU A 127 -3.96 -10.20 11.57
N GLY A 128 -2.88 -9.52 11.94
CA GLY A 128 -2.89 -8.64 13.10
C GLY A 128 -4.04 -7.65 12.95
N HIS A 129 -4.61 -7.21 14.06
CA HIS A 129 -5.67 -6.20 14.09
C HIS A 129 -5.27 -4.92 13.31
N ASP A 130 -3.96 -4.71 13.08
CA ASP A 130 -3.37 -3.58 12.37
C ASP A 130 -3.41 -3.69 10.83
N ASP A 131 -3.70 -4.86 10.26
CA ASP A 131 -3.69 -5.09 8.79
C ASP A 131 -5.09 -4.89 8.14
N MET A 132 -6.05 -4.33 8.88
CA MET A 132 -7.47 -4.34 8.51
C MET A 132 -8.19 -2.97 8.57
N PHE A 133 -7.45 -1.86 8.68
CA PHE A 133 -8.00 -0.50 8.77
C PHE A 133 -7.52 0.40 7.63
#